data_AF-A0A378A351-F1
#
_entry.id   AF-A0A378A351-F1
#
_cell.length_a   1.000
_cell.length_b   1.000
_cell.length_c   1.000
_cell.angle_alpha   90.00
_cell.angle_beta   90.00
_cell.angle_gamma   90.00
#
_symmetry.space_group_name_H-M   'P 1'
#
loop_
_entity.id
_entity.type
_entity.pdbx_description
1 polymer ?
#
loop_
_entity_poly.entity_id
_entity_poly.type
_entity_poly.pdbx_seq_one_letter_code
_entity_poly.pdbx_strand_id
1 'polypeptide(L)'
;MLAHPQLRERAVAVSSFGKTFHMTGWKVGYCVAPAAISAELRKVHQYLTFSVNTPAQLAIADMLREAPEHYRELPAFYRERRDLFIEALRPSRLEILPCEGTYFLLADYSAISDLDDVSFCRWLTTEIGVAAIPLSVFCADPFPHKLIRLCFAKQPATLLAAAARLCQL
;
A
#
# COMPACT_ATOMS: atom_id res chain seq x y z
N MET A 1 15.52 0.84 -10.46
CA MET A 1 15.47 -0.18 -11.55
C MET A 1 15.60 0.44 -12.94
N LEU A 2 14.64 1.22 -13.44
CA LEU A 2 14.73 1.82 -14.79
C LEU A 2 15.90 2.83 -14.94
N ALA A 3 16.40 3.41 -13.85
CA ALA A 3 17.59 4.26 -13.86
C ALA A 3 18.92 3.49 -14.05
N HIS A 4 18.93 2.14 -13.88
CA HIS A 4 20.12 1.32 -14.07
C HIS A 4 20.08 0.67 -15.46
N PRO A 5 20.99 1.02 -16.38
CA PRO A 5 20.93 0.56 -17.77
C PRO A 5 20.86 -0.96 -17.90
N GLN A 6 21.66 -1.70 -17.13
CA GLN A 6 21.71 -3.16 -17.19
C GLN A 6 20.40 -3.83 -16.73
N LEU A 7 19.67 -3.23 -15.79
CA LEU A 7 18.38 -3.74 -15.33
C LEU A 7 17.27 -3.36 -16.32
N ARG A 8 17.31 -2.15 -16.88
CA ARG A 8 16.29 -1.64 -17.81
C ARG A 8 16.03 -2.58 -18.97
N GLU A 9 17.09 -3.15 -19.56
CA GLU A 9 17.01 -4.04 -20.73
C GLU A 9 16.36 -5.41 -20.46
N ARG A 10 16.06 -5.74 -19.20
CA ARG A 10 15.49 -7.04 -18.79
C ARG A 10 14.42 -6.91 -17.73
N ALA A 11 13.85 -5.70 -17.59
CA ALA A 11 12.89 -5.36 -16.57
C ALA A 11 11.51 -5.07 -17.16
N VAL A 12 10.48 -5.34 -16.35
CA VAL A 12 9.13 -4.81 -16.54
C VAL A 12 8.80 -3.99 -15.30
N ALA A 13 8.71 -2.67 -15.46
CA ALA A 13 8.22 -1.79 -14.40
C ALA A 13 6.71 -1.70 -14.50
N VAL A 14 5.99 -1.95 -13.40
CA VAL A 14 4.51 -1.93 -13.36
C VAL A 14 4.04 -0.78 -12.48
N SER A 15 3.04 -0.04 -12.97
CA SER A 15 2.49 1.14 -12.32
C SER A 15 0.96 1.09 -12.30
N SER A 16 0.34 1.75 -11.32
CA SER A 16 -1.12 1.74 -11.13
C SER A 16 -1.65 3.15 -10.86
N PHE A 17 -2.44 3.71 -11.77
CA PHE A 17 -3.04 5.03 -11.60
C PHE A 17 -4.04 5.08 -10.45
N GLY A 18 -4.79 4.00 -10.22
CA GLY A 18 -5.72 3.94 -9.09
C GLY A 18 -5.03 4.01 -7.71
N LYS A 19 -3.72 3.75 -7.64
CA LYS A 19 -2.92 3.88 -6.41
C LYS A 19 -2.39 5.29 -6.26
N THR A 20 -1.89 5.87 -7.35
CA THR A 20 -1.36 7.24 -7.41
C THR A 20 -2.44 8.29 -7.17
N PHE A 21 -3.61 8.15 -7.80
CA PHE A 21 -4.69 9.15 -7.76
C PHE A 21 -5.82 8.78 -6.78
N HIS A 22 -5.55 7.92 -5.80
CA HIS A 22 -6.52 7.51 -4.76
C HIS A 22 -7.83 6.87 -5.27
N MET A 23 -7.89 6.43 -6.52
CA MET A 23 -9.07 5.89 -7.19
C MET A 23 -8.91 4.41 -7.57
N THR A 24 -8.71 3.54 -6.59
CA THR A 24 -8.39 2.11 -6.84
C THR A 24 -9.45 1.35 -7.66
N GLY A 25 -10.70 1.82 -7.65
CA GLY A 25 -11.80 1.25 -8.43
C GLY A 25 -11.74 1.53 -9.93
N TRP A 26 -10.93 2.49 -10.40
CA TRP A 26 -10.82 2.84 -11.82
C TRP A 26 -10.06 1.80 -12.64
N LYS A 27 -9.25 0.95 -11.99
CA LYS A 27 -8.57 -0.21 -12.60
C LYS A 27 -7.77 0.12 -13.88
N VAL A 28 -7.08 1.24 -13.90
CA VAL A 28 -6.11 1.59 -14.96
C VAL A 28 -4.68 1.51 -14.42
N GLY A 29 -3.83 0.80 -15.13
CA GLY A 29 -2.40 0.68 -14.87
C GLY A 29 -1.64 0.55 -16.19
N TYR A 30 -0.31 0.53 -16.11
CA TYR A 30 0.55 0.35 -17.27
C TYR A 30 1.84 -0.36 -16.88
N CYS A 31 2.58 -0.83 -17.88
CA CYS A 31 3.93 -1.32 -17.69
C CYS A 31 4.90 -0.69 -18.70
N VAL A 32 6.16 -0.58 -18.29
CA VAL A 32 7.27 -0.09 -19.13
C VAL A 32 8.31 -1.18 -19.21
N ALA A 33 8.63 -1.62 -20.43
CA ALA A 33 9.60 -2.66 -20.72
C ALA A 33 10.25 -2.44 -22.10
N PRO A 34 11.43 -3.03 -22.37
CA PRO A 34 12.04 -3.05 -23.69
C PRO A 34 11.07 -3.51 -24.78
N ALA A 35 11.29 -3.06 -26.03
CA ALA A 35 10.36 -3.30 -27.13
C ALA A 35 10.04 -4.79 -27.33
N ALA A 36 11.06 -5.66 -27.29
CA ALA A 36 10.89 -7.11 -27.42
C ALA A 36 10.01 -7.70 -26.31
N ILE A 37 10.19 -7.27 -25.06
CA ILE A 37 9.38 -7.73 -23.92
C ILE A 37 7.96 -7.17 -24.00
N SER A 38 7.83 -5.88 -24.32
CA SER A 38 6.54 -5.21 -24.49
C SER A 38 5.69 -5.84 -25.59
N ALA A 39 6.30 -6.34 -26.67
CA ALA A 39 5.59 -7.06 -27.73
C ALA A 39 4.91 -8.33 -27.21
N GLU A 40 5.61 -9.14 -26.41
CA GLU A 40 5.04 -10.36 -25.82
C GLU A 40 3.95 -10.04 -24.79
N LEU A 41 4.15 -9.01 -23.96
CA LEU A 41 3.12 -8.55 -23.01
C LEU A 41 1.84 -8.10 -23.71
N ARG A 42 1.96 -7.39 -24.85
CA ARG A 42 0.82 -6.92 -25.65
C ARG A 42 0.04 -8.08 -26.27
N LYS A 43 0.70 -9.14 -26.73
CA LYS A 43 0.03 -10.35 -27.24
C LYS A 43 -0.87 -10.96 -26.17
N VAL A 44 -0.36 -11.11 -24.95
CA VAL A 44 -1.17 -11.62 -23.82
C VAL A 44 -2.29 -10.65 -23.47
N HIS A 45 -1.99 -9.36 -23.29
CA HIS A 45 -2.99 -8.34 -22.93
C HIS A 45 -4.16 -8.27 -23.93
N GLN A 46 -3.86 -8.39 -25.23
CA GLN A 46 -4.84 -8.38 -26.31
C GLN A 46 -5.91 -9.47 -26.13
N TYR A 47 -5.55 -10.63 -25.56
CA TYR A 47 -6.48 -11.74 -25.31
C TYR A 47 -7.00 -11.82 -23.87
N LEU A 48 -6.41 -11.07 -22.93
CA LEU A 48 -6.93 -10.97 -21.56
C LEU A 48 -8.12 -10.02 -21.48
N THR A 49 -7.98 -8.80 -22.03
CA THR A 49 -9.04 -7.77 -21.97
C THR A 49 -9.18 -6.97 -23.25
N PHE A 50 -8.33 -7.21 -24.26
CA PHE A 50 -8.23 -6.47 -25.54
C PHE A 50 -7.86 -4.99 -25.39
N SER A 51 -8.67 -4.21 -24.69
CA SER A 51 -8.46 -2.81 -24.39
C SER A 51 -8.85 -2.48 -22.95
N VAL A 52 -8.61 -1.24 -22.53
CA VAL A 52 -8.93 -0.71 -21.20
C VAL A 52 -9.96 0.42 -21.36
N ASN A 53 -10.70 0.74 -20.31
CA ASN A 53 -11.73 1.80 -20.29
C ASN A 53 -11.24 3.11 -20.97
N THR A 54 -11.77 3.42 -22.15
CA THR A 54 -11.32 4.54 -22.98
C THR A 54 -11.51 5.91 -22.31
N PRO A 55 -12.69 6.24 -21.75
CA PRO A 55 -12.84 7.51 -21.03
C PRO A 55 -11.86 7.70 -19.87
N ALA A 56 -11.58 6.64 -19.09
CA ALA A 56 -10.64 6.71 -17.98
C ALA A 56 -9.20 6.95 -18.46
N GLN A 57 -8.81 6.36 -19.61
CA GLN A 57 -7.50 6.62 -20.21
C GLN A 57 -7.34 8.08 -20.63
N LEU A 58 -8.38 8.68 -21.23
CA LEU A 58 -8.38 10.09 -21.62
C LEU A 58 -8.29 11.01 -20.39
N ALA A 59 -9.10 10.77 -19.36
CA ALA A 59 -9.06 11.55 -18.12
C ALA A 59 -7.70 11.47 -17.41
N ILE A 60 -7.07 10.29 -17.41
CA ILE A 60 -5.72 10.13 -16.86
C ILE A 60 -4.67 10.88 -17.71
N ALA A 61 -4.81 10.88 -19.03
CA ALA A 61 -3.93 11.63 -19.91
C ALA A 61 -4.03 13.14 -19.69
N ASP A 62 -5.23 13.65 -19.40
CA ASP A 62 -5.45 15.05 -19.00
C ASP A 62 -4.79 15.33 -17.64
N MET A 63 -5.09 14.52 -16.61
CA MET A 63 -4.51 14.68 -15.27
C MET A 63 -2.97 14.68 -15.27
N LEU A 64 -2.34 13.82 -16.07
CA LEU A 64 -0.87 13.77 -16.18
C LEU A 64 -0.27 15.03 -16.82
N ARG A 65 -1.01 15.70 -17.71
CA ARG A 65 -0.57 16.93 -18.40
C ARG A 65 -0.86 18.18 -17.58
N GLU A 66 -2.02 18.22 -16.93
CA GLU A 66 -2.52 19.39 -16.21
C GLU A 66 -1.95 19.50 -14.80
N ALA A 67 -1.68 18.37 -14.13
CA ALA A 67 -1.16 18.33 -12.75
C ALA A 67 0.07 17.39 -12.61
N PRO A 68 1.17 17.65 -13.33
CA PRO A 68 2.38 16.82 -13.29
C PRO A 68 3.10 16.84 -11.94
N GLU A 69 2.80 17.80 -11.05
CA GLU A 69 3.32 17.90 -9.69
C GLU A 69 2.64 16.95 -8.71
N HIS A 70 1.40 16.51 -8.98
CA HIS A 70 0.60 15.73 -8.05
C HIS A 70 1.34 14.52 -7.44
N TYR A 71 2.05 13.73 -8.27
CA TYR A 71 2.78 12.57 -7.76
C TYR A 71 4.02 12.94 -6.93
N ARG A 72 4.59 14.12 -7.13
CA ARG A 72 5.74 14.63 -6.36
C ARG A 72 5.33 15.09 -4.96
N GLU A 73 4.05 15.40 -4.76
CA GLU A 73 3.48 15.80 -3.47
C GLU A 73 3.08 14.59 -2.61
N LEU A 74 2.86 13.41 -3.23
CA LEU A 74 2.48 12.19 -2.53
C LEU A 74 3.39 11.79 -1.36
N PRO A 75 4.74 11.90 -1.45
CA PRO A 75 5.60 11.58 -0.32
C PRO A 75 5.33 12.45 0.91
N ALA A 76 5.13 13.76 0.75
CA ALA A 76 4.81 14.66 1.85
C ALA A 76 3.40 14.37 2.40
N PHE A 77 2.43 14.21 1.50
CA PHE A 77 1.04 13.89 1.83
C PHE A 77 0.88 12.62 2.66
N TYR A 78 1.60 11.55 2.31
CA TYR A 78 1.55 10.30 3.07
C TYR A 78 2.42 10.33 4.33
N ARG A 79 3.56 11.05 4.30
CA ARG A 79 4.41 11.24 5.48
C ARG A 79 3.65 11.93 6.61
N GLU A 80 2.91 12.99 6.32
CA GLU A 80 2.08 13.68 7.31
C GLU A 80 1.11 12.72 8.02
N ARG A 81 0.42 11.86 7.26
CA ARG A 81 -0.52 10.86 7.82
C ARG A 81 0.18 9.77 8.59
N ARG A 82 1.32 9.30 8.09
CA ARG A 82 2.15 8.30 8.76
C ARG A 82 2.60 8.83 10.11
N ASP A 83 3.19 10.02 10.13
CA ASP A 83 3.78 10.62 11.33
C ASP A 83 2.69 10.98 12.35
N LEU A 84 1.53 11.49 11.89
CA LEU A 84 0.34 11.68 12.73
C LEU A 84 -0.07 10.38 13.43
N PHE A 85 -0.12 9.27 12.69
CA PHE A 85 -0.55 7.99 13.24
C PHE A 85 0.48 7.38 14.19
N ILE A 86 1.77 7.44 13.83
CA ILE A 86 2.88 6.98 14.69
C ILE A 86 2.91 7.79 15.99
N GLU A 87 2.79 9.12 15.92
CA GLU A 87 2.80 9.98 17.11
C GLU A 87 1.61 9.65 18.02
N ALA A 88 0.42 9.48 17.45
CA ALA A 88 -0.77 9.12 18.21
C ALA A 88 -0.68 7.72 18.85
N LEU A 89 0.13 6.82 18.30
CA LEU A 89 0.37 5.47 18.83
C LEU A 89 1.50 5.40 19.86
N ARG A 90 2.26 6.47 20.09
CA ARG A 90 3.38 6.47 21.05
C ARG A 90 3.01 5.95 22.46
N PRO A 91 1.81 6.21 23.01
CA PRO A 91 1.42 5.66 24.31
C PRO A 91 1.06 4.16 24.29
N SER A 92 0.86 3.57 23.12
CA SER A 92 0.52 2.15 22.97
C SER A 92 1.71 1.26 23.31
N ARG A 93 1.43 0.01 23.70
CA ARG A 93 2.43 -1.05 23.85
C ARG A 93 2.84 -1.71 22.53
N LEU A 94 2.25 -1.27 21.40
CA LEU A 94 2.68 -1.69 20.06
C LEU A 94 4.04 -1.08 19.73
N GLU A 95 4.97 -1.90 19.24
CA GLU A 95 6.22 -1.42 18.68
C GLU A 95 6.06 -1.18 17.17
N ILE A 96 6.35 0.04 16.71
CA ILE A 96 6.19 0.42 15.31
C ILE A 96 7.53 0.29 14.58
N LEU A 97 7.56 -0.51 13.51
CA LEU A 97 8.74 -0.68 12.67
C LEU A 97 8.94 0.52 11.71
N PRO A 98 10.19 0.83 11.32
CA PRO A 98 10.48 1.89 10.35
C PRO A 98 9.71 1.70 9.03
N CYS A 99 9.03 2.77 8.59
CA CYS A 99 8.25 2.77 7.34
C CYS A 99 8.88 3.71 6.31
N GLU A 100 9.59 3.13 5.34
CA GLU A 100 10.33 3.88 4.31
C GLU A 100 9.47 4.27 3.10
N GLY A 101 8.35 3.58 2.88
CA GLY A 101 7.48 3.83 1.73
C GLY A 101 6.17 3.06 1.82
N THR A 102 5.36 3.17 0.76
CA THR A 102 3.95 2.77 0.75
C THR A 102 3.10 3.56 1.75
N TYR A 103 1.83 3.18 1.90
CA TYR A 103 0.93 3.70 2.93
C TYR A 103 0.55 2.64 3.98
N PHE A 104 1.46 1.69 4.21
CA PHE A 104 1.34 0.63 5.20
C PHE A 104 2.36 0.78 6.32
N LEU A 105 1.95 0.42 7.53
CA LEU A 105 2.78 0.40 8.73
C LEU A 105 2.80 -1.03 9.28
N LEU A 106 3.96 -1.50 9.71
CA LEU A 106 4.07 -2.75 10.47
C LEU A 106 4.14 -2.42 11.96
N ALA A 107 3.34 -3.14 12.74
CA ALA A 107 3.32 -3.04 14.19
C ALA A 107 3.56 -4.42 14.80
N ASP A 108 4.48 -4.50 15.74
CA ASP A 108 4.75 -5.67 16.56
C ASP A 108 3.90 -5.62 17.84
N TYR A 109 3.21 -6.73 18.12
CA TYR A 109 2.32 -6.85 19.28
C TYR A 109 2.84 -7.83 20.34
N SER A 110 4.12 -8.19 20.29
CA SER A 110 4.75 -9.15 21.21
C SER A 110 4.59 -8.79 22.69
N ALA A 111 4.55 -7.50 23.01
CA ALA A 111 4.34 -7.02 24.38
C ALA A 111 2.87 -7.10 24.86
N ILE A 112 1.92 -7.42 23.97
CA ILE A 112 0.47 -7.35 24.22
C ILE A 112 -0.16 -8.75 24.31
N SER A 113 0.23 -9.68 23.44
CA SER A 113 -0.44 -10.98 23.33
C SER A 113 0.48 -12.12 22.87
N ASP A 114 0.14 -13.35 23.25
CA ASP A 114 0.77 -14.60 22.78
C ASP A 114 0.03 -15.28 21.62
N LEU A 115 -1.06 -14.67 21.14
CA LEU A 115 -1.77 -15.18 19.97
C LEU A 115 -0.91 -15.11 18.70
N ASP A 116 -1.16 -16.05 17.79
CA ASP A 116 -0.72 -15.90 16.39
C ASP A 116 -1.40 -14.69 15.74
N ASP A 117 -0.83 -14.18 14.64
CA ASP A 117 -1.25 -12.89 14.08
C ASP A 117 -2.66 -12.91 13.50
N VAL A 118 -3.12 -14.06 12.97
CA VAL A 118 -4.49 -14.24 12.48
C VAL A 118 -5.48 -14.15 13.63
N SER A 119 -5.24 -14.89 14.70
CA SER A 119 -6.05 -14.86 15.91
C SER A 119 -6.03 -13.48 16.57
N PHE A 120 -4.86 -12.84 16.62
CA PHE A 120 -4.69 -11.49 17.16
C PHE A 120 -5.49 -10.45 16.34
N CYS A 121 -5.41 -10.46 15.01
CA CYS A 121 -6.18 -9.52 14.18
C CYS A 121 -7.69 -9.71 14.32
N ARG A 122 -8.17 -10.95 14.51
CA ARG A 122 -9.59 -11.22 14.80
C ARG A 122 -9.98 -10.61 16.14
N TRP A 123 -9.22 -10.90 17.20
CA TRP A 123 -9.45 -10.35 18.54
C TRP A 123 -9.40 -8.82 18.55
N LEU A 124 -8.40 -8.21 17.90
CA LEU A 124 -8.26 -6.77 17.79
C LEU A 124 -9.48 -6.13 17.12
N THR A 125 -10.05 -6.81 16.13
CA THR A 125 -11.24 -6.32 15.44
C THR A 125 -12.49 -6.43 16.31
N THR A 126 -12.69 -7.55 17.02
CA THR A 126 -13.92 -7.78 17.80
C THR A 126 -13.93 -7.05 19.14
N GLU A 127 -12.80 -7.05 19.86
CA GLU A 127 -12.72 -6.51 21.21
C GLU A 127 -12.31 -5.05 21.24
N ILE A 128 -11.37 -4.65 20.37
CA ILE A 128 -10.79 -3.29 20.37
C ILE A 128 -11.40 -2.43 19.26
N GLY A 129 -12.08 -3.05 18.28
CA GLY A 129 -12.73 -2.35 17.18
C GLY A 129 -11.74 -1.76 16.18
N VAL A 130 -10.55 -2.37 16.01
CA VAL A 130 -9.57 -1.94 15.01
C VAL A 130 -9.17 -3.12 14.14
N ALA A 131 -9.45 -3.01 12.83
CA ALA A 131 -9.06 -4.04 11.87
C ALA A 131 -7.62 -3.82 11.39
N ALA A 132 -6.80 -4.88 11.52
CA ALA A 132 -5.48 -5.00 10.93
C ALA A 132 -5.42 -6.26 10.05
N ILE A 133 -4.34 -6.39 9.27
CA ILE A 133 -4.11 -7.60 8.45
C ILE A 133 -2.91 -8.36 9.04
N PRO A 134 -3.04 -9.67 9.33
CA PRO A 134 -1.90 -10.49 9.75
C PRO A 134 -0.81 -10.49 8.68
N LEU A 135 0.47 -10.48 9.06
CA LEU A 135 1.56 -10.49 8.08
C LEU A 135 1.81 -11.90 7.50
N SER A 136 1.47 -12.95 8.26
CA SER A 136 1.62 -14.35 7.87
C SER A 136 0.89 -14.71 6.58
N VAL A 137 -0.24 -14.07 6.25
CA VAL A 137 -1.00 -14.35 5.02
C VAL A 137 -0.27 -13.89 3.74
N PHE A 138 0.82 -13.14 3.89
CA PHE A 138 1.70 -12.75 2.78
C PHE A 138 2.92 -13.69 2.64
N CYS A 139 3.06 -14.69 3.51
CA CYS A 139 4.15 -15.65 3.53
C CYS A 139 3.65 -17.05 3.14
N ALA A 140 4.40 -17.74 2.29
CA ALA A 140 4.09 -19.12 1.92
C ALA A 140 4.49 -20.11 3.03
N ASP A 141 5.64 -19.86 3.65
CA ASP A 141 6.19 -20.63 4.76
C ASP A 141 5.78 -20.04 6.12
N PRO A 142 5.90 -20.81 7.22
CA PRO A 142 5.64 -20.29 8.56
C PRO A 142 6.38 -18.98 8.83
N PHE A 143 5.66 -18.02 9.39
CA PHE A 143 6.16 -16.68 9.72
C PHE A 143 6.17 -16.50 11.24
N PRO A 144 7.26 -16.87 11.94
CA PRO A 144 7.32 -16.91 13.41
C PRO A 144 7.53 -15.52 14.03
N HIS A 145 6.70 -14.55 13.64
CA HIS A 145 6.74 -13.19 14.15
C HIS A 145 5.33 -12.70 14.51
N LYS A 146 5.24 -11.80 15.49
CA LYS A 146 3.98 -11.19 15.94
C LYS A 146 3.79 -9.83 15.28
N LEU A 147 3.65 -9.83 13.95
CA LEU A 147 3.53 -8.61 13.15
C LEU A 147 2.16 -8.51 12.48
N ILE A 148 1.58 -7.31 12.56
CA ILE A 148 0.37 -6.94 11.81
C ILE A 148 0.66 -5.75 10.89
N ARG A 149 -0.10 -5.66 9.81
CA ARG A 149 -0.05 -4.55 8.85
C ARG A 149 -1.27 -3.64 9.01
N LEU A 150 -1.00 -2.36 9.28
CA LEU A 150 -1.97 -1.27 9.33
C LEU A 150 -1.88 -0.43 8.05
N CYS A 151 -2.99 0.18 7.62
CA CYS A 151 -3.05 1.04 6.44
C CYS A 151 -3.43 2.47 6.84
N PHE A 152 -2.52 3.42 6.64
CA PHE A 152 -2.72 4.82 7.03
C PHE A 152 -3.21 5.73 5.88
N ALA A 153 -3.57 5.16 4.72
CA ALA A 153 -4.29 5.86 3.65
C ALA A 153 -5.76 6.10 4.05
N LYS A 154 -5.97 6.90 5.11
CA LYS A 154 -7.27 7.22 5.72
C LYS A 154 -7.35 8.72 6.01
N GLN A 155 -8.55 9.17 6.40
CA GLN A 155 -8.74 10.52 6.91
C GLN A 155 -8.05 10.67 8.28
N PRO A 156 -7.51 11.85 8.63
CA PRO A 156 -6.89 12.09 9.93
C PRO A 156 -7.76 11.68 11.12
N ALA A 157 -9.07 11.99 11.07
CA ALA A 157 -10.01 11.59 12.12
C ALA A 157 -10.10 10.07 12.31
N THR A 158 -10.02 9.28 11.23
CA THR A 158 -9.98 7.81 11.31
C THR A 158 -8.69 7.31 11.96
N LEU A 159 -7.55 7.93 11.64
CA LEU A 159 -6.25 7.57 12.23
C LEU A 159 -6.23 7.85 13.73
N LEU A 160 -6.71 9.02 14.15
CA LEU A 160 -6.79 9.39 15.56
C LEU A 160 -7.77 8.52 16.34
N ALA A 161 -8.93 8.19 15.77
CA ALA A 161 -9.89 7.29 16.38
C ALA A 161 -9.32 5.86 16.53
N ALA A 162 -8.58 5.37 15.54
CA ALA A 162 -7.90 4.07 15.63
C ALA A 162 -6.80 4.09 16.69
N ALA A 163 -5.96 5.13 16.71
CA ALA A 163 -4.90 5.28 17.71
C ALA A 163 -5.45 5.33 19.13
N ALA A 164 -6.54 6.08 19.37
CA ALA A 164 -7.19 6.14 20.68
C ALA A 164 -7.65 4.77 21.20
N ARG A 165 -8.08 3.86 20.30
CA ARG A 165 -8.43 2.48 20.65
C ARG A 165 -7.18 1.61 20.88
N LEU A 166 -6.18 1.74 20.02
CA LEU A 166 -4.93 0.98 20.11
C LEU A 166 -4.06 1.36 21.32
N CYS A 167 -4.23 2.56 21.87
CA CYS A 167 -3.57 2.98 23.12
C CYS A 167 -4.24 2.41 24.38
N GLN A 168 -5.33 1.65 24.26
CA GLN A 168 -5.94 0.90 25.37
C GLN A 168 -5.33 -0.50 25.53
N LEU A 169 -4.45 -0.90 24.60
CA LEU A 169 -3.83 -2.23 24.53
C LEU A 169 -2.82 -2.51 25.64
#